data_AF-A0A7C6KRR4-F1
#
_entry.id   AF-A0A7C6KRR4-F1
#
_cell.length_a   1.000
_cell.length_b   1.000
_cell.length_c   1.000
_cell.angle_alpha   90.00
_cell.angle_beta   90.00
_cell.angle_gamma   90.00
#
_symmetry.space_group_name_H-M   'P 1'
#
loop_
_entity.id
_entity.type
_entity.pdbx_description
1 polymer ?
#
loop_
_entity_poly.entity_id
_entity_poly.type
_entity_poly.pdbx_seq_one_letter_code
_entity_poly.pdbx_strand_id
1 'polypeptide(L)'
;MSVIAKAYELAKALKESPEYAAYVRAREEIGRHEAARIMLEDLERKREAIGKAALAGEKVDEARLEDLKRTYEIVSFNPYIKELFVAEARLGELVAKVQKIIGEAIGDESHKSPDGLSGEDLPGKESPADEPEDAVEGTAAKGDSRAGDSAPDDR
;
A
#
# COMPACT_ATOMS: atom_id res chain seq x y z
N MET A 1 -13.39 23.11 32.00
CA MET A 1 -12.46 23.06 30.85
C MET A 1 -13.17 22.41 29.69
N SER A 2 -12.95 22.88 28.45
CA SER A 2 -13.50 22.24 27.25
C SER A 2 -12.66 21.03 26.83
N VAL A 3 -13.26 20.12 26.07
CA VAL A 3 -12.56 18.96 25.47
C VAL A 3 -11.40 19.42 24.58
N ILE A 4 -11.59 20.53 23.84
CA ILE A 4 -10.54 21.14 23.01
C ILE A 4 -9.35 21.62 23.84
N ALA A 5 -9.58 22.24 25.00
CA ALA A 5 -8.49 22.64 25.90
C ALA A 5 -7.70 21.41 26.38
N LYS A 6 -8.39 20.30 26.70
CA LYS A 6 -7.75 19.03 27.06
C LYS A 6 -6.96 18.40 25.91
N ALA A 7 -7.44 18.53 24.67
CA ALA A 7 -6.71 18.08 23.50
C ALA A 7 -5.39 18.87 23.31
N TYR A 8 -5.39 20.18 23.57
CA TYR A 8 -4.14 20.96 23.55
C TYR A 8 -3.18 20.56 24.68
N GLU A 9 -3.68 20.30 25.88
CA GLU A 9 -2.86 19.77 26.99
C GLU A 9 -2.24 18.41 26.62
N LEU A 10 -3.02 17.51 26.01
CA LEU A 10 -2.55 16.23 25.50
C LEU A 10 -1.49 16.40 24.40
N ALA A 11 -1.70 17.29 23.44
CA ALA A 11 -0.73 17.56 22.38
C ALA A 11 0.61 18.07 22.97
N LYS A 12 0.55 18.92 24.00
CA LYS A 12 1.74 19.37 24.73
C LYS A 12 2.44 18.19 25.42
N ALA A 13 1.70 17.35 26.14
CA ALA A 13 2.26 16.18 26.81
C ALA A 13 2.91 15.19 25.82
N LEU A 14 2.30 14.96 24.65
CA LEU A 14 2.87 14.15 23.59
C LEU A 14 4.17 14.76 23.05
N LYS A 15 4.24 16.08 22.89
CA LYS A 15 5.46 16.77 22.44
C LYS A 15 6.59 16.71 23.50
N GLU A 16 6.24 16.64 24.78
CA GLU A 16 7.19 16.52 25.89
C GLU A 16 7.55 15.05 26.20
N SER A 17 6.97 14.08 25.48
CA SER A 17 7.21 12.66 25.68
C SER A 17 8.63 12.23 25.28
N PRO A 18 9.20 11.21 25.95
CA PRO A 18 10.49 10.66 25.57
C PRO A 18 10.48 10.06 24.15
N GLU A 19 9.34 9.55 23.68
CA GLU A 19 9.15 9.03 22.33
C GLU A 19 9.30 10.15 21.29
N TYR A 20 8.65 11.29 21.50
CA TYR A 20 8.80 12.44 20.61
C TYR A 20 10.22 13.02 20.65
N ALA A 21 10.83 13.11 21.82
CA ALA A 21 12.22 13.55 21.96
C ALA A 21 13.21 12.60 21.25
N ALA A 22 12.98 11.29 21.29
CA ALA A 22 13.77 10.31 20.53
C ALA A 22 13.59 10.48 19.02
N TYR A 23 12.35 10.66 18.56
CA TYR A 23 12.04 10.91 17.15
C TYR A 23 12.75 12.16 16.63
N VAL A 24 12.65 13.29 17.35
CA VAL A 24 13.30 14.55 16.95
C VAL A 24 14.82 14.37 16.85
N ARG A 25 15.45 13.74 17.86
CA ARG A 25 16.90 13.50 17.84
C ARG A 25 17.34 12.61 16.67
N ALA A 26 16.61 11.54 16.38
CA ALA A 26 16.91 10.67 15.24
C ALA A 26 16.82 11.43 13.91
N ARG A 27 15.82 12.32 13.77
CA ARG A 27 15.64 13.15 12.58
C ARG A 27 16.74 14.20 12.42
N GLU A 28 17.14 14.84 13.52
CA GLU A 28 18.28 15.78 13.53
C GLU A 28 19.59 15.09 13.17
N GLU A 29 19.80 13.86 13.66
CA GLU A 29 21.00 13.10 13.38
C GLU A 29 21.10 12.75 11.88
N ILE A 30 20.01 12.36 11.23
CA ILE A 30 19.99 12.15 9.77
C ILE A 30 20.42 13.41 9.01
N GLY A 31 20.02 14.60 9.48
CA GLY A 31 20.42 15.88 8.88
C GLY A 31 21.93 16.14 8.89
N ARG A 32 22.70 15.43 9.73
CA ARG A 32 24.16 15.50 9.78
C ARG A 32 24.86 14.55 8.80
N HIS A 33 24.11 13.62 8.19
CA HIS A 33 24.62 12.59 7.30
C HIS A 33 24.01 12.72 5.91
N GLU A 34 24.74 13.34 4.99
CA GLU A 34 24.23 13.69 3.65
C GLU A 34 23.66 12.48 2.88
N ALA A 35 24.35 11.33 2.94
CA ALA A 35 23.85 10.11 2.30
C ALA A 35 22.52 9.63 2.91
N ALA A 36 22.37 9.70 4.24
CA ALA A 36 21.12 9.32 4.92
C ALA A 36 19.98 10.28 4.58
N ARG A 37 20.28 11.59 4.50
CA ARG A 37 19.32 12.62 4.10
C ARG A 37 18.78 12.37 2.69
N ILE A 38 19.67 12.15 1.72
CA ILE A 38 19.27 11.88 0.33
C ILE A 38 18.41 10.62 0.23
N MET A 39 18.79 9.56 0.94
CA MET A 39 18.04 8.30 1.00
C MET A 39 16.64 8.48 1.59
N LEU A 40 16.52 9.24 2.69
CA LEU A 40 15.23 9.53 3.33
C LEU A 40 14.33 10.38 2.43
N GLU A 41 14.87 11.43 1.80
CA GLU A 41 14.12 12.28 0.88
C GLU A 41 13.56 11.51 -0.32
N ASP A 42 14.32 10.55 -0.83
CA ASP A 42 13.85 9.68 -1.91
C ASP A 42 12.65 8.82 -1.48
N LEU A 43 12.73 8.23 -0.30
CA LEU A 43 11.63 7.47 0.28
C LEU A 43 10.38 8.34 0.49
N GLU A 44 10.55 9.54 1.06
CA GLU A 44 9.44 10.47 1.33
C GLU A 44 8.75 10.91 0.04
N ARG A 45 9.52 11.27 -1.00
CA ARG A 45 8.96 11.62 -2.31
C ARG A 45 8.13 10.50 -2.92
N LYS A 46 8.64 9.26 -2.88
CA LYS A 46 7.91 8.10 -3.42
C LYS A 46 6.62 7.84 -2.64
N ARG A 47 6.66 7.91 -1.31
CA ARG A 47 5.47 7.77 -0.46
C ARG A 47 4.44 8.85 -0.75
N GLU A 48 4.87 10.10 -0.90
CA GLU A 48 4.00 11.23 -1.20
C GLU A 48 3.36 11.10 -2.59
N ALA A 49 4.12 10.69 -3.60
CA ALA A 49 3.60 10.49 -4.95
C ALA A 49 2.49 9.43 -4.99
N ILE A 50 2.67 8.32 -4.26
CA ILE A 50 1.65 7.28 -4.10
C ILE A 50 0.42 7.82 -3.36
N GLY A 51 0.62 8.55 -2.26
CA GLY A 51 -0.48 9.15 -1.50
C GLY A 51 -1.30 10.15 -2.33
N LYS A 52 -0.64 10.99 -3.13
CA LYS A 52 -1.30 11.92 -4.06
C LYS A 52 -2.14 11.21 -5.11
N ALA A 53 -1.60 10.15 -5.72
CA ALA A 53 -2.34 9.35 -6.70
C ALA A 53 -3.59 8.71 -6.06
N ALA A 54 -3.44 8.11 -4.87
CA ALA A 54 -4.56 7.52 -4.13
C ALA A 54 -5.65 8.55 -3.78
N LEU A 55 -5.27 9.75 -3.34
CA LEU A 55 -6.21 10.84 -3.04
C LEU A 55 -6.91 11.38 -4.30
N ALA A 56 -6.24 11.34 -5.45
CA ALA A 56 -6.82 11.70 -6.74
C ALA A 56 -7.77 10.62 -7.31
N GLY A 57 -7.91 9.48 -6.62
CA GLY A 57 -8.67 8.32 -7.12
C GLY A 57 -7.99 7.59 -8.28
N GLU A 58 -6.71 7.89 -8.54
CA GLU A 58 -5.93 7.20 -9.56
C GLU A 58 -5.53 5.81 -9.05
N LYS A 59 -5.53 4.81 -9.94
CA LYS A 59 -5.01 3.49 -9.61
C LYS A 59 -3.51 3.62 -9.35
N VAL A 60 -3.09 3.32 -8.12
CA VAL A 60 -1.67 3.26 -7.78
C VAL A 60 -1.04 2.13 -8.60
N ASP A 61 -0.07 2.48 -9.43
CA ASP A 61 0.68 1.54 -10.26
C ASP A 61 1.51 0.58 -9.39
N GLU A 62 1.45 -0.70 -9.70
CA GLU A 62 2.20 -1.76 -9.02
C GLU A 62 3.71 -1.53 -9.11
N ALA A 63 4.20 -0.97 -10.23
CA ALA A 63 5.61 -0.64 -10.39
C ALA A 63 6.08 0.44 -9.40
N ARG A 64 5.21 1.41 -9.07
CA ARG A 64 5.51 2.45 -8.06
C ARG A 64 5.55 1.86 -6.65
N LEU A 65 4.66 0.90 -6.35
CA LEU A 65 4.67 0.20 -5.08
C LEU A 65 5.92 -0.66 -4.93
N GLU A 66 6.35 -1.34 -5.99
CA GLU A 66 7.58 -2.14 -6.00
C GLU A 66 8.83 -1.27 -5.83
N ASP A 67 8.90 -0.13 -6.52
CA ASP A 67 9.99 0.83 -6.36
C ASP A 67 10.05 1.39 -4.92
N LEU A 68 8.90 1.71 -4.32
CA LEU A 68 8.85 2.12 -2.91
C LEU A 68 9.37 1.01 -1.98
N LYS A 69 8.95 -0.24 -2.19
CA LYS A 69 9.42 -1.39 -1.39
C LYS A 69 10.93 -1.56 -1.48
N ARG A 70 11.48 -1.53 -2.70
CA ARG A 70 12.93 -1.62 -2.92
C ARG A 70 13.69 -0.48 -2.25
N THR A 71 13.15 0.74 -2.33
CA THR A 71 13.72 1.90 -1.63
C THR A 71 13.74 1.66 -0.14
N TYR A 72 12.63 1.18 0.44
CA TYR A 72 12.53 0.85 1.85
C TYR A 72 13.59 -0.19 2.29
N GLU A 73 13.77 -1.25 1.51
CA GLU A 73 14.81 -2.26 1.76
C GLU A 73 16.21 -1.63 1.80
N ILE A 74 16.55 -0.81 0.81
CA ILE A 74 17.87 -0.16 0.71
C ILE A 74 18.11 0.77 1.90
N VAL A 75 17.15 1.62 2.25
CA VAL A 75 17.31 2.58 3.34
C VAL A 75 17.32 1.92 4.72
N SER A 76 16.72 0.73 4.86
CA SER A 76 16.70 -0.02 6.12
C SER A 76 18.10 -0.48 6.59
N PHE A 77 19.06 -0.57 5.67
CA PHE A 77 20.46 -0.87 5.98
C PHE A 77 21.24 0.33 6.53
N ASN A 78 20.73 1.55 6.35
CA ASN A 78 21.36 2.74 6.91
C ASN A 78 21.03 2.86 8.41
N PRO A 79 22.04 2.86 9.31
CA PRO A 79 21.79 2.84 10.75
C PRO A 79 21.05 4.08 11.25
N TYR A 80 21.26 5.24 10.64
CA TYR A 80 20.59 6.49 11.04
C TYR A 80 19.10 6.48 10.67
N ILE A 81 18.78 5.95 9.47
CA ILE A 81 17.39 5.81 9.03
C ILE A 81 16.67 4.73 9.84
N LYS A 82 17.35 3.63 10.15
CA LYS A 82 16.81 2.58 11.01
C LYS A 82 16.45 3.11 12.40
N GLU A 83 17.31 3.93 13.01
CA GLU A 83 17.03 4.55 14.30
C GLU A 83 15.81 5.48 14.23
N LEU A 84 15.68 6.26 13.15
CA LEU A 84 14.48 7.05 12.90
C LEU A 84 13.22 6.18 12.84
N PHE A 85 13.23 5.08 12.08
CA PHE A 85 12.07 4.18 11.97
C PHE A 85 11.67 3.56 13.30
N VAL A 86 12.66 3.18 14.13
CA VAL A 86 12.39 2.67 15.49
C VAL A 86 11.75 3.75 16.36
N ALA A 87 12.25 4.98 16.29
CA ALA A 87 11.68 6.11 17.03
C ALA A 87 10.27 6.47 16.55
N GLU A 88 10.03 6.46 15.23
CA GLU A 88 8.71 6.65 14.62
C GLU A 88 7.72 5.57 15.06
N ALA A 89 8.12 4.30 15.06
CA ALA A 89 7.27 3.20 15.48
C ALA A 89 6.83 3.35 16.95
N ARG A 90 7.75 3.71 17.84
CA ARG A 90 7.44 3.95 19.27
C ARG A 90 6.50 5.14 19.47
N LEU A 91 6.74 6.24 18.76
CA LEU A 91 5.85 7.40 18.80
C LEU A 91 4.46 7.05 18.24
N GLY A 92 4.41 6.30 17.15
CA GLY A 92 3.17 5.81 16.56
C GLY A 92 2.38 4.91 17.51
N GLU A 93 3.05 4.00 18.22
CA GLU A 93 2.43 3.14 19.24
C GLU A 93 1.84 3.98 20.39
N LEU A 94 2.56 5.00 20.88
CA LEU A 94 2.05 5.91 21.90
C LEU A 94 0.78 6.64 21.41
N VAL A 95 0.82 7.18 20.19
CA VAL A 95 -0.33 7.88 19.60
C VAL A 95 -1.52 6.93 19.40
N ALA A 96 -1.28 5.71 18.92
CA ALA A 96 -2.33 4.70 18.74
C ALA A 96 -2.99 4.30 20.07
N LYS A 97 -2.21 4.15 21.15
CA LYS A 97 -2.75 3.92 22.50
C LYS A 97 -3.64 5.07 22.97
N VAL A 98 -3.22 6.31 22.72
CA VAL A 98 -4.01 7.50 23.05
C VAL A 98 -5.32 7.54 22.24
N GLN A 99 -5.26 7.27 20.94
CA GLN A 99 -6.44 7.20 20.06
C GLN A 99 -7.41 6.12 20.51
N LYS A 100 -6.91 4.95 20.91
CA LYS A 100 -7.72 3.86 21.48
C LYS A 100 -8.45 4.30 22.74
N ILE A 101 -7.78 4.94 23.70
CA ILE A 101 -8.41 5.46 24.94
C ILE A 101 -9.52 6.46 24.60
N ILE A 102 -9.29 7.35 23.64
CA ILE A 102 -10.28 8.34 23.20
C ILE A 102 -11.49 7.62 22.55
N GLY A 103 -11.25 6.65 21.67
CA GLY A 103 -12.29 5.87 21.00
C GLY A 103 -13.16 5.06 21.96
N GLU A 104 -12.52 4.37 22.90
CA GLU A 104 -13.21 3.62 23.96
C GLU A 104 -14.13 4.53 24.81
N ALA A 105 -13.69 5.76 25.10
CA ALA A 105 -14.48 6.71 25.90
C ALA A 105 -15.76 7.19 25.20
N ILE A 106 -15.81 7.17 23.87
CA ILE A 106 -16.98 7.58 23.07
C ILE A 106 -17.78 6.39 22.52
N GLY A 107 -17.41 5.16 22.89
CA GLY A 107 -18.05 3.94 22.38
C GLY A 107 -17.78 3.68 20.90
N ASP A 108 -16.68 4.20 20.37
CA ASP A 108 -16.27 3.93 18.99
C ASP A 108 -15.56 2.58 18.92
N GLU A 109 -16.32 1.56 18.57
CA GLU A 109 -15.87 0.17 18.43
C GLU A 109 -15.09 -0.09 17.12
N SER A 110 -14.94 0.93 16.25
CA SER A 110 -14.20 0.80 14.97
C SER A 110 -12.69 0.59 15.12
N HIS A 111 -12.17 0.69 16.34
CA HIS A 111 -10.77 0.48 16.70
C HIS A 111 -10.50 -0.80 17.51
N LYS A 112 -11.46 -1.72 17.60
CA LYS A 112 -11.15 -3.09 17.97
C LYS A 112 -10.22 -3.67 16.92
N SER A 113 -8.93 -3.79 17.24
CA SER A 113 -8.03 -4.68 16.51
C SER A 113 -8.71 -6.04 16.41
N PRO A 114 -8.80 -6.68 15.23
CA PRO A 114 -9.15 -8.07 15.17
C PRO A 114 -8.00 -8.84 15.83
N ASP A 115 -8.08 -9.02 17.14
CA ASP A 115 -7.38 -10.09 17.83
C ASP A 115 -7.96 -11.41 17.29
N GLY A 116 -7.45 -11.83 16.13
CA GLY A 116 -7.92 -13.00 15.41
C GLY A 116 -7.97 -12.80 13.90
N LEU A 117 -6.82 -12.75 13.23
CA LEU A 117 -6.73 -13.26 11.87
C LEU A 117 -6.81 -14.80 11.93
N SER A 118 -7.99 -15.36 12.21
CA SER A 118 -8.34 -16.70 11.75
C SER A 118 -8.78 -16.56 10.30
N GLY A 119 -7.96 -17.07 9.39
CA GLY A 119 -8.13 -16.90 7.94
C GLY A 119 -9.31 -17.69 7.35
N GLU A 120 -10.54 -17.32 7.66
CA GLU A 120 -11.72 -18.00 7.10
C GLU A 120 -12.80 -17.11 6.47
N ASP A 121 -12.64 -15.79 6.40
CA ASP A 121 -13.64 -14.92 5.74
C ASP A 121 -13.07 -14.14 4.56
N LEU A 122 -12.72 -14.86 3.48
CA LEU A 122 -12.65 -14.30 2.13
C LEU A 122 -13.97 -14.58 1.40
N PRO A 123 -14.86 -13.59 1.19
CA PRO A 123 -16.02 -13.76 0.31
C PRO A 123 -15.55 -13.61 -1.14
N GLY A 124 -15.50 -14.73 -1.88
CA GLY A 124 -15.04 -14.72 -3.27
C GLY A 124 -14.84 -16.10 -3.89
N LYS A 125 -15.80 -17.00 -3.72
CA LYS A 125 -15.94 -18.18 -4.60
C LYS A 125 -17.32 -18.19 -5.21
N GLU A 126 -17.53 -17.31 -6.18
CA GLU A 126 -18.51 -17.53 -7.23
C GLU A 126 -17.79 -17.29 -8.55
N SER A 127 -17.28 -18.40 -9.11
CA SER A 127 -16.95 -18.46 -10.53
C SER A 127 -18.24 -18.92 -11.22
N PRO A 128 -18.79 -18.17 -12.19
CA PRO A 128 -19.92 -18.64 -12.97
C PRO A 128 -19.39 -19.70 -13.94
N ALA A 129 -19.85 -20.94 -13.78
CA ALA A 129 -19.71 -21.98 -14.78
C ALA A 129 -21.11 -22.33 -15.27
N ASP A 130 -21.60 -21.52 -16.20
CA ASP A 130 -22.69 -21.90 -17.10
C ASP A 130 -22.57 -21.00 -18.35
N GLU A 131 -21.70 -21.39 -19.27
CA GLU A 131 -21.87 -21.04 -20.68
C GLU A 131 -22.13 -22.33 -21.47
N PRO A 132 -23.17 -22.35 -22.32
CA PRO A 132 -23.57 -23.54 -23.05
C PRO A 132 -22.60 -23.87 -24.19
N GLU A 133 -22.43 -25.16 -24.37
CA GLU A 133 -21.71 -25.83 -25.45
C GLU A 133 -22.25 -25.40 -26.82
N ASP A 134 -21.40 -24.90 -27.72
CA ASP A 134 -21.61 -25.14 -29.15
C ASP A 134 -20.33 -24.96 -30.00
N ALA A 135 -20.20 -25.85 -30.99
CA ALA A 135 -19.18 -25.99 -32.03
C ALA A 135 -17.75 -26.34 -31.53
N VAL A 136 -17.13 -27.46 -31.92
CA VAL A 136 -16.83 -27.88 -33.30
C VAL A 136 -16.54 -29.40 -33.38
N GLU A 137 -17.33 -30.15 -34.14
CA GLU A 137 -16.92 -31.41 -34.80
C GLU A 137 -17.90 -31.66 -35.97
N GLY A 138 -17.50 -31.53 -37.24
CA GLY A 138 -16.71 -32.53 -37.94
C GLY A 138 -17.59 -33.23 -38.98
N THR A 139 -18.06 -32.53 -40.02
CA THR A 139 -18.77 -33.14 -41.15
C THR A 139 -17.81 -33.43 -42.30
N ALA A 140 -17.49 -34.72 -42.45
CA ALA A 140 -16.81 -35.25 -43.62
C ALA A 140 -17.80 -35.32 -44.80
N ALA A 141 -17.49 -34.63 -45.89
CA ALA A 141 -18.15 -34.81 -47.19
C ALA A 141 -17.09 -34.99 -48.30
N LYS A 142 -16.81 -36.27 -48.55
CA LYS A 142 -16.53 -36.93 -49.83
C LYS A 142 -16.28 -36.01 -51.05
N GLY A 143 -15.08 -36.12 -51.60
CA GLY A 143 -14.76 -35.57 -52.90
C GLY A 143 -15.49 -36.28 -54.04
N ASP A 144 -15.69 -35.55 -55.13
CA ASP A 144 -15.55 -36.13 -56.46
C ASP A 144 -15.18 -35.05 -57.49
N SER A 145 -14.08 -35.34 -58.17
CA SER A 145 -13.73 -35.08 -59.57
C SER A 145 -14.05 -33.76 -60.30
N ARG A 146 -12.98 -33.32 -60.98
CA ARG A 146 -12.85 -32.98 -62.41
C ARG A 146 -12.68 -31.51 -62.82
N ALA A 147 -11.48 -31.33 -63.40
CA ALA A 147 -11.20 -30.70 -64.69
C ALA A 147 -11.39 -29.18 -64.75
N GLY A 148 -10.26 -28.46 -64.77
CA GLY A 148 -9.85 -27.74 -65.99
C GLY A 148 -10.30 -26.29 -65.83
N ASP A 149 -9.62 -25.26 -66.30
CA ASP A 149 -8.61 -25.11 -67.32
C ASP A 149 -8.23 -23.61 -67.27
N SER A 150 -7.06 -23.28 -67.81
CA SER A 150 -6.71 -21.95 -68.32
C SER A 150 -6.57 -20.74 -67.36
N ALA A 151 -5.33 -20.50 -66.95
CA ALA A 151 -4.47 -19.38 -67.38
C ALA A 151 -4.89 -17.90 -67.13
N PRO A 152 -3.90 -16.98 -67.07
CA PRO A 152 -3.94 -15.71 -66.34
C PRO A 152 -4.12 -14.48 -67.25
N ASP A 153 -4.41 -13.31 -66.67
CA ASP A 153 -4.13 -11.95 -67.20
C ASP A 153 -4.89 -10.94 -66.31
N ASP A 154 -4.52 -9.70 -66.07
CA ASP A 154 -3.35 -8.87 -66.37
C ASP A 154 -3.58 -7.55 -65.57
N ARG A 155 -2.50 -6.89 -65.14
CA ARG A 155 -2.39 -5.47 -64.68
C ARG A 155 -2.79 -5.05 -63.27
#